data_AF-A0A091DNB8-F1
#
_entry.id   AF-A0A091DNB8-F1
#
_cell.length_a   1.000
_cell.length_b   1.000
_cell.length_c   1.000
_cell.angle_alpha   90.00
_cell.angle_beta   90.00
_cell.angle_gamma   90.00
#
_symmetry.space_group_name_H-M   'P 1'
#
loop_
_entity.id
_entity.type
_entity.pdbx_description
1 polymer ?
#
loop_
_entity_poly.entity_id
_entity_poly.type
_entity_poly.pdbx_seq_one_letter_code
_entity_poly.pdbx_strand_id
1 'polypeptide(L)' 'MKIASTFLLSVLALLNLSGNTTAYSSGRKANCDYTMDGCPKIYDPVCGTDGISYGNECTLCAENV' A
#
# COMPACT_ATOMS: atom_id res chain seq x y z
N MET A 1 -26.83 -33.77 -12.77
CA MET A 1 -25.65 -33.47 -13.59
C MET A 1 -25.50 -31.99 -13.96
N LYS A 2 -26.56 -31.18 -14.01
CA LYS A 2 -26.47 -29.72 -14.30
C LYS A 2 -25.93 -28.86 -13.14
N ILE A 3 -26.25 -29.23 -11.90
CA ILE A 3 -25.84 -28.49 -10.68
C ILE A 3 -24.31 -28.52 -10.48
N ALA A 4 -23.66 -29.64 -10.82
CA ALA A 4 -22.19 -29.75 -10.75
C ALA A 4 -21.52 -28.82 -11.77
N SER A 5 -22.13 -28.67 -12.95
CA SER A 5 -21.62 -27.78 -14.00
C SER A 5 -21.78 -26.30 -13.63
N THR A 6 -22.89 -25.92 -12.99
CA THR A 6 -23.08 -24.53 -12.51
C THR A 6 -22.11 -24.17 -11.38
N PHE A 7 -21.84 -25.10 -10.45
CA PHE A 7 -20.83 -24.89 -9.40
C PHE A 7 -19.43 -24.70 -10.00
N LEU A 8 -19.05 -25.53 -10.96
CA LEU A 8 -17.74 -25.44 -11.60
C LEU A 8 -17.53 -24.10 -12.34
N LEU A 9 -18.57 -23.61 -13.02
CA LEU A 9 -18.52 -22.31 -13.71
C LEU A 9 -18.40 -21.13 -12.73
N SER A 10 -19.09 -21.20 -11.59
CA SER A 10 -18.98 -20.16 -10.55
C SER A 10 -17.59 -20.09 -9.92
N VAL A 11 -16.95 -21.25 -9.69
CA VAL A 11 -15.59 -21.33 -9.14
C VAL A 11 -14.56 -20.79 -10.14
N LEU A 12 -14.70 -21.10 -11.44
CA LEU A 12 -13.83 -20.54 -12.48
C LEU A 12 -13.96 -19.01 -12.57
N ALA A 13 -15.16 -18.45 -12.44
CA ALA A 13 -15.36 -17.00 -12.48
C ALA A 13 -14.64 -16.27 -11.32
N LEU A 14 -14.65 -16.87 -10.12
CA LEU A 14 -13.99 -16.30 -8.93
C LEU A 14 -12.45 -16.35 -9.02
N LEU A 15 -11.88 -17.37 -9.68
CA LEU A 15 -10.43 -17.48 -9.90
C LEU A 15 -9.88 -16.41 -10.86
N ASN A 16 -10.71 -15.88 -11.75
CA ASN A 16 -10.34 -14.79 -12.67
C ASN A 16 -10.50 -13.39 -12.04
N LEU A 17 -11.08 -13.30 -10.84
CA LEU A 17 -11.27 -12.04 -10.10
C LEU A 17 -10.12 -11.76 -9.11
N SER A 18 -8.99 -12.46 -9.21
CA SER A 18 -7.73 -11.98 -8.65
C SER A 18 -7.27 -10.77 -9.47
N GLY A 19 -7.93 -9.64 -9.22
CA GLY A 19 -7.70 -8.38 -9.90
C GLY A 19 -6.22 -8.00 -9.83
N ASN A 20 -5.62 -7.78 -10.99
CA ASN A 20 -4.31 -7.17 -11.11
C ASN A 20 -4.42 -5.68 -10.76
N THR A 21 -4.67 -5.37 -9.49
CA THR A 21 -4.57 -4.00 -8.99
C THR A 21 -3.08 -3.65 -8.91
N THR A 22 -2.52 -3.24 -10.04
CA THR A 22 -1.28 -2.48 -10.02
C THR A 22 -1.64 -1.13 -9.41
N ALA A 23 -1.50 -1.02 -8.09
CA ALA A 23 -1.45 0.28 -7.45
C ALA A 23 -0.18 0.97 -7.96
N TYR A 24 -0.29 1.62 -9.12
CA TYR A 24 0.76 2.48 -9.64
C TYR A 24 0.78 3.70 -8.71
N SER A 25 1.45 3.54 -7.57
CA SER A 25 1.75 4.64 -6.68
C SER A 25 2.69 5.54 -7.45
N SER A 26 2.15 6.61 -8.03
CA SER A 26 2.96 7.73 -8.48
C SER A 26 3.57 8.32 -7.21
N GLY A 27 4.71 7.75 -6.80
CA GLY A 27 5.39 8.11 -5.58
C GLY A 27 5.79 9.58 -5.65
N ARG A 28 5.56 10.32 -4.56
CA ARG A 28 6.08 11.67 -4.39
C ARG A 28 7.36 11.63 -3.57
N LYS A 29 8.28 12.56 -3.82
CA LYS A 29 9.43 12.76 -2.94
C LYS A 29 8.94 13.34 -1.61
N ALA A 30 9.36 12.75 -0.50
CA ALA A 30 9.06 13.26 0.83
C ALA A 30 9.77 14.61 1.07
N ASN A 31 9.10 15.53 1.76
CA ASN A 31 9.69 16.79 2.20
C ASN A 31 10.42 16.58 3.54
N CYS A 32 11.74 16.46 3.48
CA CYS A 32 12.59 16.26 4.66
C CYS A 32 13.15 17.56 5.25
N ASP A 33 12.55 18.71 4.94
CA ASP A 33 12.88 20.00 5.55
C ASP A 33 12.22 20.12 6.94
N TYR A 34 12.83 19.46 7.94
CA TYR A 34 12.42 19.54 9.33
C TYR A 34 13.45 20.32 10.14
N THR A 35 13.06 21.48 10.68
CA THR A 35 13.94 22.38 11.46
C THR A 35 13.89 22.11 12.98
N MET A 36 13.21 21.06 13.42
CA MET A 36 13.01 20.71 14.83
C MET A 36 13.83 19.48 15.20
N ASP A 37 14.29 19.39 16.45
CA ASP A 37 14.98 18.21 16.99
C ASP A 37 13.98 17.06 17.22
N GLY A 38 13.53 16.44 16.14
CA GLY A 38 12.69 15.24 16.15
C GLY A 38 11.35 15.38 15.43
N CYS A 39 10.62 14.26 15.38
CA CYS A 39 9.35 14.16 14.65
C CYS A 39 8.13 14.38 15.54
N PRO A 40 7.07 15.06 15.04
CA PRO A 40 5.81 15.13 15.72
C PRO A 40 5.21 13.73 15.91
N LYS A 41 4.55 13.50 17.03
CA LYS A 41 3.84 12.23 17.33
C LYS A 41 2.44 12.20 16.71
N ILE A 42 2.31 12.70 15.49
CA ILE A 42 1.09 12.64 14.69
C ILE A 42 1.10 11.35 13.88
N TYR A 43 -0.04 10.65 13.83
CA TYR A 43 -0.21 9.49 12.97
C TYR A 43 -0.84 9.92 11.65
N ASP A 44 -0.02 9.98 10.61
CA ASP A 44 -0.39 10.33 9.23
C ASP A 44 0.39 9.41 8.27
N PRO A 45 -0.01 8.14 8.13
CA PRO A 45 0.86 7.10 7.60
C PRO A 45 1.18 7.30 6.12
N VAL A 46 2.45 7.06 5.76
CA VAL A 46 2.95 7.11 4.39
C VAL A 46 3.58 5.77 4.01
N CYS A 47 3.42 5.36 2.75
CA CYS A 47 4.06 4.16 2.22
C CYS A 47 5.35 4.54 1.49
N GLY A 48 6.48 4.02 1.95
CA GLY A 48 7.77 4.18 1.30
C GLY A 48 7.89 3.34 0.03
N THR A 49 8.84 3.72 -0.83
CA THR A 49 9.16 2.94 -2.05
C THR A 49 9.82 1.60 -1.75
N ASP A 50 10.28 1.41 -0.51
CA ASP A 50 10.76 0.16 0.07
C ASP A 50 9.63 -0.78 0.52
N GLY A 51 8.37 -0.33 0.45
CA GLY A 51 7.19 -1.09 0.86
C GLY A 51 6.91 -1.04 2.36
N ILE A 52 7.66 -0.23 3.13
CA ILE A 52 7.44 -0.04 4.56
C ILE A 52 6.46 1.12 4.79
N SER A 53 5.55 0.95 5.74
CA SER A 53 4.65 2.03 6.17
C SER A 53 5.26 2.76 7.36
N TYR A 54 5.41 4.07 7.22
CA TYR A 54 5.93 4.96 8.26
C TYR A 54 4.78 5.69 8.96
N GLY A 55 4.93 5.97 10.25
CA GLY A 55 3.87 6.62 11.04
C GLY A 55 3.54 8.04 10.58
N ASN A 56 4.52 8.74 10.01
CA ASN A 56 4.36 9.99 9.27
C ASN A 56 5.56 10.27 8.34
N GLU A 57 5.43 11.30 7.49
CA GLU A 57 6.47 11.73 6.55
C GLU A 57 7.80 12.09 7.24
N CYS A 58 7.76 12.64 8.45
CA CYS A 58 8.97 12.94 9.22
C CYS A 58 9.70 11.67 9.64
N THR A 59 8.97 10.67 10.15
CA THR A 59 9.58 9.37 10.53
C THR A 59 10.18 8.65 9.33
N LEU A 60 9.57 8.77 8.15
CA LEU A 60 10.18 8.28 6.91
C LEU A 60 11.52 8.97 6.63
N CYS A 61 11.55 10.30 6.70
CA CYS A 61 12.78 11.06 6.49
C CYS A 61 13.85 10.71 7.53
N ALA A 62 13.49 10.58 8.82
CA ALA A 62 14.43 10.28 9.90
C ALA A 62 15.10 8.90 9.79
N GLU A 63 14.43 7.91 9.19
CA GLU A 63 14.99 6.57 8.97
C GLU A 63 15.83 6.46 7.69
N ASN A 64 15.70 7.41 6.76
CA ASN A 64 16.35 7.40 5.45
C ASN A 64 17.34 8.58 5.24
N VAL A 65 17.86 9.16 6.34
CA VAL A 65 18.90 10.21 6.30
C VAL A 65 20.27 9.63 5.94
#